data_AF-A0A0L6WN95-F1
#
_entry.id   AF-A0A0L6WN95-F1
#
_cell.length_a   1.000
_cell.length_b   1.000
_cell.length_c   1.000
_cell.angle_alpha   90.00
_cell.angle_beta   90.00
_cell.angle_gamma   90.00
#
_symmetry.space_group_name_H-M   'P 1'
#
loop_
_entity.id
_entity.type
_entity.pdbx_description
1 polymer ?
#
loop_
_entity_poly.entity_id
_entity_poly.type
_entity_poly.pdbx_seq_one_letter_code
_entity_poly.pdbx_strand_id
1 'polypeptide(L)'
;MNSSSNNDPNLDELIQATSEFSEWIKTATPGAILFVCGGLALAMHGNNRSTTDADLAIDLSRTCRPNSNRPYNTNALKGLVAMNPDKFIVGPKIYQIVNARTAQEKHIQVDFVNVNLYWTPFRAESMVNFSFDSIAHPLNLCTLLVSKMRSTIECSQPDAEDCFTKQSNDVQ
;
A
#
# COMPACT_ATOMS: atom_id res chain seq x y z
N MET A 1 -4.66 -30.29 22.11
CA MET A 1 -3.91 -29.05 22.39
C MET A 1 -3.86 -28.26 21.09
N ASN A 2 -4.75 -27.28 20.92
CA ASN A 2 -4.79 -26.45 19.72
C ASN A 2 -3.84 -25.27 19.91
N SER A 3 -2.59 -25.40 19.46
CA SER A 3 -1.69 -24.27 19.29
C SER A 3 -1.98 -23.63 17.94
N SER A 4 -3.08 -22.88 17.85
CA SER A 4 -3.23 -21.86 16.82
C SER A 4 -2.26 -20.74 17.16
N SER A 5 -1.00 -20.86 16.72
CA SER A 5 -0.08 -19.73 16.76
C SER A 5 -0.68 -18.62 15.91
N ASN A 6 -1.07 -17.51 16.53
CA ASN A 6 -1.49 -16.28 15.85
C ASN A 6 -0.33 -15.81 14.96
N ASN A 7 -0.31 -16.27 13.71
CA ASN A 7 0.66 -15.87 12.70
C ASN A 7 0.26 -14.58 11.98
N ASP A 8 -0.94 -14.06 12.26
CA ASP A 8 -1.38 -12.80 11.69
C ASP A 8 -0.50 -11.65 12.22
N PRO A 9 -0.10 -10.70 11.36
CA PRO A 9 0.64 -9.53 11.79
C PRO A 9 -0.23 -8.64 12.69
N ASN A 10 0.34 -8.14 13.77
CA ASN A 10 -0.29 -7.13 14.61
C ASN A 10 -0.12 -5.73 14.01
N LEU A 11 -0.80 -4.73 14.59
CA LEU A 11 -0.77 -3.35 14.09
C LEU A 11 0.65 -2.77 14.02
N ASP A 12 1.46 -3.00 15.05
CA ASP A 12 2.83 -2.47 15.14
C ASP A 12 3.71 -3.09 14.04
N GLU A 13 3.56 -4.38 13.77
CA GLU A 13 4.27 -5.10 12.71
C GLU A 13 3.87 -4.58 11.31
N LEU A 14 2.58 -4.27 11.09
CA LEU A 14 2.11 -3.67 9.84
C LEU A 14 2.66 -2.23 9.65
N ILE A 15 2.70 -1.44 10.72
CA ILE A 15 3.29 -0.08 10.71
C ILE A 15 4.80 -0.16 10.45
N GLN A 16 5.49 -1.11 11.07
CA GLN A 16 6.91 -1.36 10.86
C GLN A 16 7.18 -1.74 9.40
N ALA A 17 6.47 -2.73 8.86
CA ALA A 17 6.61 -3.16 7.47
C ALA A 17 6.42 -1.99 6.51
N THR A 18 5.39 -1.18 6.74
CA THR A 18 5.10 0.00 5.92
C THR A 18 6.21 1.05 5.99
N SER A 19 6.81 1.24 7.16
CA SER A 19 7.93 2.17 7.35
C SER A 19 9.17 1.68 6.61
N GLU A 20 9.53 0.40 6.77
CA GLU A 20 10.63 -0.25 6.06
C GLU A 20 10.42 -0.22 4.53
N PHE A 21 9.20 -0.47 4.06
CA PHE A 21 8.85 -0.37 2.65
C PHE A 21 9.01 1.06 2.13
N SER A 22 8.53 2.04 2.90
CA SER A 22 8.63 3.46 2.54
C SER A 22 10.08 3.92 2.43
N GLU A 23 10.95 3.47 3.34
CA GLU A 23 12.38 3.74 3.28
C GLU A 23 13.06 3.07 2.08
N TRP A 24 12.74 1.80 1.82
CA TRP A 24 13.26 1.10 0.65
C TRP A 24 12.85 1.79 -0.65
N ILE A 25 11.57 2.16 -0.79
CA ILE A 25 11.05 2.87 -1.97
C ILE A 25 11.74 4.21 -2.17
N LYS A 26 11.97 5.00 -1.11
CA LYS A 26 12.69 6.28 -1.23
C LYS A 26 14.08 6.11 -1.85
N THR A 27 14.72 4.97 -1.58
CA THR A 27 16.04 4.63 -2.13
C THR A 27 15.92 4.06 -3.54
N ALA A 28 15.01 3.13 -3.78
CA ALA A 28 14.84 2.44 -5.06
C ALA A 28 14.22 3.33 -6.14
N THR A 29 13.35 4.26 -5.74
CA THR A 29 12.61 5.18 -6.61
C THR A 29 12.61 6.59 -6.02
N PRO A 30 13.72 7.34 -6.13
CA PRO A 30 13.80 8.70 -5.59
C PRO A 30 12.67 9.59 -6.10
N GLY A 31 12.05 10.35 -5.19
CA GLY A 31 10.89 11.19 -5.46
C GLY A 31 9.53 10.51 -5.26
N ALA A 32 9.50 9.19 -5.00
CA ALA A 32 8.29 8.50 -4.62
C ALA A 32 7.88 8.86 -3.19
N ILE A 33 6.59 9.07 -2.96
CA ILE A 33 6.02 9.36 -1.64
C ILE A 33 4.88 8.38 -1.39
N LEU A 34 4.88 7.73 -0.22
CA LEU A 34 3.84 6.79 0.17
C LEU A 34 3.03 7.33 1.34
N PHE A 35 1.76 6.94 1.35
CA PHE A 35 0.82 7.22 2.42
C PHE A 35 0.08 5.94 2.77
N VAL A 36 -0.11 5.68 4.06
CA VAL A 36 -0.88 4.52 4.51
C VAL A 36 -2.34 4.75 4.19
N CYS A 37 -3.03 3.76 3.62
CA CYS A 37 -4.46 3.84 3.33
C CYS A 37 -5.20 2.58 3.81
N GLY A 38 -6.44 2.42 3.37
CA GLY A 38 -7.20 1.19 3.58
C GLY A 38 -7.51 0.86 5.04
N GLY A 39 -7.43 -0.43 5.37
CA GLY A 39 -7.71 -0.94 6.72
C GLY A 39 -6.69 -0.48 7.75
N LEU A 40 -5.40 -0.52 7.39
CA LEU A 40 -4.30 -0.13 8.26
C LEU A 40 -4.38 1.35 8.67
N ALA A 41 -4.66 2.25 7.73
CA ALA A 41 -4.83 3.67 8.06
C ALA A 41 -6.01 3.91 9.02
N LEU A 42 -7.14 3.21 8.83
CA LEU A 42 -8.26 3.30 9.76
C LEU A 42 -7.87 2.81 11.16
N ALA A 43 -7.12 1.71 11.27
CA ALA A 43 -6.62 1.21 12.53
C ALA A 43 -5.69 2.23 13.24
N MET A 44 -4.82 2.91 12.48
CA MET A 44 -3.99 4.01 13.02
C MET A 44 -4.83 5.17 13.57
N HIS A 45 -6.01 5.44 13.01
CA HIS A 45 -6.96 6.44 13.55
C HIS A 45 -7.84 5.90 14.70
N GLY A 46 -7.52 4.72 15.26
CA GLY A 46 -8.23 4.14 16.41
C GLY A 46 -9.45 3.28 16.04
N ASN A 47 -9.57 2.83 14.79
CA ASN A 47 -10.58 1.84 14.43
C ASN A 47 -10.19 0.45 14.97
N ASN A 48 -11.09 -0.19 15.71
CA ASN A 48 -10.84 -1.50 16.33
C ASN A 48 -10.90 -2.68 15.35
N ARG A 49 -11.24 -2.46 14.08
CA ARG A 49 -11.28 -3.51 13.06
C ARG A 49 -9.86 -4.01 12.79
N SER A 50 -9.65 -5.32 12.90
CA SER A 50 -8.39 -5.95 12.51
C SER A 50 -8.15 -5.85 11.00
N THR A 51 -6.89 -5.65 10.65
CA THR A 51 -6.37 -5.69 9.27
C THR A 51 -5.15 -6.59 9.27
N THR A 52 -4.91 -7.31 8.17
CA THR A 52 -3.79 -8.26 8.05
C THR A 52 -2.84 -7.89 6.91
N ASP A 53 -3.19 -6.87 6.13
CA ASP A 53 -2.43 -6.31 5.04
C ASP A 53 -2.18 -4.81 5.22
N ALA A 54 -1.18 -4.32 4.49
CA ALA A 54 -0.80 -2.92 4.43
C ALA A 54 -1.14 -2.35 3.04
N ASP A 55 -2.20 -1.56 2.97
CA ASP A 55 -2.57 -0.79 1.78
C ASP A 55 -1.83 0.55 1.74
N LEU A 56 -1.22 0.88 0.60
CA LEU A 56 -0.44 2.10 0.40
C LEU A 56 -0.92 2.91 -0.81
N ALA A 57 -1.11 4.20 -0.62
CA ALA A 57 -1.28 5.15 -1.72
C ALA A 57 0.08 5.72 -2.08
N ILE A 58 0.51 5.60 -3.34
CA ILE A 58 1.81 6.08 -3.80
C ILE A 58 1.72 7.20 -4.83
N ASP A 59 2.41 8.31 -4.57
CA ASP A 59 2.69 9.37 -5.52
C ASP A 59 4.02 9.09 -6.21
N LEU A 60 3.96 8.84 -7.51
CA LEU A 60 5.11 8.60 -8.36
C LEU A 60 5.37 9.78 -9.32
N SER A 61 4.59 10.85 -9.27
CA SER A 61 4.63 11.95 -10.25
C SER A 61 6.00 12.65 -10.34
N ARG A 62 6.77 12.62 -9.25
CA ARG A 62 8.09 13.25 -9.12
C ARG A 62 9.25 12.28 -9.36
N THR A 63 8.94 11.02 -9.63
CA THR A 63 9.96 9.99 -9.91
C THR A 63 10.47 10.10 -11.33
N CYS A 64 11.63 9.51 -11.60
CA CYS A 64 12.23 9.52 -12.92
C CYS A 64 12.83 8.14 -13.22
N ARG A 65 12.34 7.48 -14.27
CA ARG A 65 12.89 6.20 -14.73
C ARG A 65 14.22 6.41 -15.46
N PRO A 66 15.24 5.57 -15.18
CA PRO A 66 16.42 5.48 -16.02
C PRO A 66 16.00 5.22 -17.47
N ASN A 67 16.60 5.92 -18.43
CA ASN A 67 16.43 5.76 -19.88
C ASN A 67 15.18 6.37 -20.54
N SER A 68 14.15 6.78 -19.79
CA SER A 68 12.94 7.36 -20.40
C SER A 68 12.60 8.77 -19.91
N ASN A 69 13.19 9.22 -18.80
CA ASN A 69 12.82 10.46 -18.11
C ASN A 69 11.32 10.57 -17.79
N ARG A 70 10.58 9.45 -17.83
CA ARG A 70 9.18 9.39 -17.46
C ARG A 70 9.05 8.99 -15.99
N PRO A 71 7.99 9.43 -15.30
CA PRO A 71 7.64 8.91 -14.00
C PRO A 71 7.45 7.38 -14.00
N TYR A 72 7.73 6.75 -12.87
CA TYR A 72 7.28 5.40 -12.61
C TYR A 72 5.75 5.35 -12.56
N ASN A 73 5.15 4.38 -13.26
CA ASN A 73 3.84 3.84 -12.92
C ASN A 73 3.96 2.65 -11.95
N THR A 74 2.83 2.24 -11.39
CA THR A 74 2.71 1.12 -10.44
C THR A 74 3.25 -0.20 -11.01
N ASN A 75 3.05 -0.48 -12.29
CA ASN A 75 3.56 -1.70 -12.93
C ASN A 75 5.09 -1.78 -12.93
N ALA A 76 5.80 -0.70 -13.25
CA ALA A 76 7.27 -0.73 -13.15
C ALA A 76 7.75 -0.81 -11.71
N LEU A 77 6.98 -0.27 -10.76
CA LEU A 77 7.31 -0.44 -9.34
C LEU A 77 7.19 -1.90 -8.91
N LYS A 78 6.14 -2.60 -9.33
CA LYS A 78 6.03 -4.06 -9.13
C LYS A 78 7.23 -4.79 -9.74
N GLY A 79 7.72 -4.36 -10.90
CA GLY A 79 8.96 -4.85 -11.50
C GLY A 79 10.20 -4.61 -10.63
N LEU A 80 10.36 -3.43 -10.02
CA LEU A 80 11.43 -3.15 -9.07
C LEU A 80 11.37 -4.05 -7.83
N VAL A 81 10.17 -4.24 -7.28
CA VAL A 81 9.95 -5.12 -6.12
C VAL A 81 10.37 -6.56 -6.47
N ALA A 82 9.99 -7.06 -7.65
CA ALA A 82 10.34 -8.41 -8.10
C ALA A 82 11.86 -8.65 -8.26
N MET A 83 12.66 -7.60 -8.45
CA MET A 83 14.12 -7.71 -8.52
C MET A 83 14.80 -7.83 -7.14
N ASN A 84 14.05 -7.81 -6.04
CA ASN A 84 14.57 -7.84 -4.67
C ASN A 84 14.03 -9.04 -3.88
N PRO A 85 14.33 -10.29 -4.29
CA PRO A 85 13.75 -11.50 -3.70
C PRO A 85 14.14 -11.73 -2.23
N ASP A 86 15.24 -11.13 -1.76
CA ASP A 86 15.64 -11.18 -0.35
C ASP A 86 14.72 -10.36 0.58
N LYS A 87 13.92 -9.44 0.00
CA LYS A 87 13.01 -8.55 0.73
C LYS A 87 11.55 -8.80 0.42
N PHE A 88 11.25 -9.35 -0.76
CA PHE A 88 9.89 -9.46 -1.27
C PHE A 88 9.62 -10.81 -1.92
N ILE A 89 8.41 -11.33 -1.69
CA ILE A 89 7.82 -12.45 -2.42
C ILE A 89 6.76 -11.84 -3.35
N VAL A 90 6.97 -11.97 -4.67
CA VAL A 90 6.09 -11.37 -5.68
C VAL A 90 5.36 -12.46 -6.45
N GLY A 91 4.03 -12.43 -6.40
CA GLY A 91 3.13 -13.30 -7.16
C GLY A 91 1.86 -12.54 -7.55
N PRO A 92 0.66 -13.14 -7.44
CA PRO A 92 -0.61 -12.42 -7.57
C PRO A 92 -0.76 -11.27 -6.55
N LYS A 93 -0.04 -11.40 -5.43
CA LYS A 93 0.11 -10.41 -4.35
C LYS A 93 1.59 -10.18 -4.08
N ILE A 94 1.91 -9.05 -3.46
CA ILE A 94 3.26 -8.73 -3.01
C ILE A 94 3.29 -8.92 -1.49
N TYR A 95 4.28 -9.68 -1.02
CA TYR A 95 4.57 -9.82 0.40
C TYR A 95 5.95 -9.27 0.70
N GLN A 96 6.06 -8.44 1.73
CA GLN A 96 7.33 -8.04 2.32
C GLN A 96 7.75 -9.04 3.38
N ILE A 97 9.03 -9.42 3.34
CA ILE A 97 9.66 -10.29 4.33
C ILE A 97 10.18 -9.40 5.45
N VAL A 98 9.57 -9.48 6.63
CA VAL A 98 9.97 -8.75 7.84
C VAL A 98 10.69 -9.72 8.79
N ASN A 99 11.69 -9.21 9.50
CA ASN A 99 12.57 -10.01 10.38
C ASN A 99 13.22 -11.20 9.65
N ALA A 100 13.62 -10.98 8.40
CA ALA A 100 14.29 -11.99 7.57
C ALA A 100 15.45 -12.64 8.34
N ARG A 101 15.56 -13.97 8.27
CA ARG A 101 16.63 -14.77 8.90
C ARG A 101 16.58 -14.85 10.43
N THR A 102 15.45 -14.48 11.03
CA THR A 102 15.16 -14.76 12.45
C THR A 102 14.16 -15.90 12.57
N ALA A 103 14.00 -16.46 13.78
CA ALA A 103 12.95 -17.43 14.06
C ALA A 103 11.52 -16.85 14.00
N GLN A 104 11.39 -15.53 13.78
CA GLN A 104 10.14 -14.76 13.72
C GLN A 104 9.93 -14.13 12.34
N GLU A 105 10.42 -14.76 11.28
CA GLU A 105 10.16 -14.31 9.91
C GLU A 105 8.64 -14.19 9.68
N LYS A 106 8.21 -13.03 9.18
CA LYS A 106 6.81 -12.76 8.84
C LYS A 106 6.71 -12.26 7.42
N HIS A 107 5.62 -12.66 6.75
CA HIS A 107 5.28 -12.21 5.41
C HIS A 107 4.06 -11.32 5.49
N ILE A 108 4.26 -10.03 5.25
CA ILE A 108 3.19 -9.03 5.32
C ILE A 108 2.79 -8.68 3.90
N GLN A 109 1.50 -8.87 3.57
CA GLN A 109 0.96 -8.46 2.29
C GLN A 109 1.01 -6.93 2.20
N VAL A 110 1.63 -6.42 1.13
CA VAL A 110 1.71 -4.99 0.84
C VAL A 110 1.09 -4.75 -0.52
N ASP A 111 0.02 -3.97 -0.54
CA ASP A 111 -0.63 -3.54 -1.77
C ASP A 111 -0.44 -2.04 -1.95
N PHE A 112 -0.18 -1.61 -3.18
CA PHE A 112 -0.02 -0.19 -3.47
C PHE A 112 -0.74 0.23 -4.75
N VAL A 113 -1.34 1.42 -4.67
CA VAL A 113 -2.15 2.02 -5.74
C VAL A 113 -1.75 3.47 -5.95
N ASN A 114 -2.01 4.02 -7.14
CA ASN A 114 -1.70 5.42 -7.43
C ASN A 114 -2.56 6.36 -6.56
N VAL A 115 -1.94 7.38 -5.93
CA VAL A 115 -2.65 8.39 -5.11
C VAL A 115 -3.76 9.12 -5.86
N ASN A 116 -3.64 9.28 -7.18
CA ASN A 116 -4.66 9.96 -7.99
C ASN A 116 -5.97 9.16 -8.07
N LEU A 117 -5.93 7.86 -7.74
CA LEU A 117 -7.13 7.09 -7.53
C LEU A 117 -7.86 7.53 -6.27
N TYR A 118 -7.31 8.25 -5.31
CA TYR A 118 -8.11 8.75 -4.17
C TYR A 118 -8.80 10.08 -4.50
N TRP A 119 -8.09 10.94 -5.20
CA TRP A 119 -8.59 12.24 -5.65
C TRP A 119 -7.69 12.78 -6.76
N THR A 120 -8.24 13.51 -7.73
CA THR A 120 -7.45 14.20 -8.76
C THR A 120 -7.83 15.68 -8.81
N PRO A 121 -6.89 16.62 -8.56
CA PRO A 121 -5.50 16.39 -8.18
C PRO A 121 -5.35 15.91 -6.73
N PHE A 122 -4.45 14.96 -6.47
CA PHE A 122 -4.08 14.58 -5.11
C PHE A 122 -3.28 15.72 -4.45
N ARG A 123 -3.62 16.08 -3.21
CA ARG A 123 -2.95 17.15 -2.45
C ARG A 123 -2.67 16.67 -1.03
N ALA A 124 -1.44 16.25 -0.78
CA ALA A 124 -1.03 15.60 0.45
C ALA A 124 -1.38 16.44 1.68
N GLU A 125 -1.19 17.76 1.63
CA GLU A 125 -1.44 18.72 2.72
C GLU A 125 -2.89 18.68 3.23
N SER A 126 -3.83 18.29 2.36
CA SER A 126 -5.27 18.25 2.66
C SER A 126 -5.83 16.84 2.78
N MET A 127 -5.05 15.81 2.44
CA MET A 127 -5.50 14.42 2.29
C MET A 127 -4.76 13.45 3.21
N VAL A 128 -3.67 13.88 3.84
CA VAL A 128 -2.80 13.07 4.70
C VAL A 128 -2.83 13.66 6.10
N ASN A 129 -2.84 12.80 7.12
CA ASN A 129 -2.68 13.22 8.50
C ASN A 129 -1.20 13.16 8.91
N PHE A 130 -0.54 14.33 8.88
CA PHE A 130 0.86 14.49 9.30
C PHE A 130 1.04 14.59 10.83
N SER A 131 -0.03 14.51 11.62
CA SER A 131 0.03 14.57 13.09
C SER A 131 0.55 13.26 13.71
N PHE A 132 0.67 12.19 12.92
CA PHE A 132 1.27 10.93 13.34
C PHE A 132 2.79 11.05 13.34
N ASP A 133 3.41 10.72 14.47
CA ASP A 133 4.86 10.61 14.60
C ASP A 133 5.37 9.28 14.00
N SER A 134 5.20 9.14 12.68
CA SER A 134 5.59 7.97 11.90
C SER A 134 6.08 8.41 10.53
N ILE A 135 7.07 7.70 9.98
CA ILE A 135 7.56 7.89 8.61
C ILE A 135 6.45 7.58 7.59
N ALA A 136 5.52 6.69 7.97
CA ALA A 136 4.39 6.28 7.18
C ALA A 136 3.13 7.04 7.64
N HIS A 137 2.86 8.18 7.01
CA HIS A 137 1.68 8.98 7.36
C HIS A 137 0.40 8.40 6.74
N PRO A 138 -0.69 8.22 7.52
CA PRO A 138 -1.94 7.74 6.98
C PRO A 138 -2.70 8.84 6.25
N LEU A 139 -3.50 8.46 5.25
CA LEU A 139 -4.54 9.32 4.71
C LEU A 139 -5.48 9.76 5.84
N ASN A 140 -5.99 10.98 5.78
CA ASN A 140 -6.94 11.46 6.79
C ASN A 140 -8.31 10.77 6.65
N LEU A 141 -9.12 10.87 7.70
CA LEU A 141 -10.42 10.20 7.77
C LEU A 141 -11.37 10.59 6.63
N CYS A 142 -11.36 11.85 6.19
CA CYS A 142 -12.21 12.31 5.08
C CYS A 142 -11.82 11.62 3.77
N THR A 143 -10.52 11.56 3.45
CA THR A 143 -10.03 10.89 2.24
C THR A 143 -10.29 9.38 2.29
N LEU A 144 -10.11 8.75 3.46
CA LEU A 144 -10.42 7.32 3.66
C LEU A 144 -11.92 7.03 3.47
N LEU A 145 -12.80 7.89 3.99
CA LEU A 145 -14.25 7.71 3.85
C LEU A 145 -14.68 7.73 2.38
N VAL A 146 -14.21 8.72 1.62
CA VAL A 146 -14.50 8.84 0.17
C VAL A 146 -14.02 7.59 -0.57
N SER A 147 -12.80 7.12 -0.28
CA SER A 147 -12.26 5.90 -0.88
C SER A 147 -13.13 4.67 -0.58
N LYS A 148 -13.56 4.49 0.67
CA LYS A 148 -14.44 3.37 1.05
C LYS A 148 -15.81 3.46 0.40
N MET A 149 -16.39 4.65 0.30
CA MET A 149 -17.67 4.86 -0.40
C MET A 149 -17.55 4.46 -1.87
N ARG A 150 -16.49 4.90 -2.57
CA ARG A 150 -16.29 4.53 -3.97
C ARG A 150 -16.07 3.03 -4.14
N SER A 151 -15.20 2.44 -3.33
CA SER A 151 -14.94 0.99 -3.37
C SER A 151 -16.22 0.18 -3.11
N THR A 152 -17.09 0.64 -2.20
CA THR A 152 -18.39 -0.02 -1.95
C THR A 152 -19.29 0.05 -3.19
N ILE A 153 -19.35 1.20 -3.85
CA ILE A 153 -20.14 1.38 -5.08
C ILE A 153 -19.61 0.46 -6.20
N GLU A 154 -18.28 0.42 -6.40
CA GLU A 154 -17.63 -0.44 -7.39
C GLU A 154 -17.89 -1.94 -7.10
N CYS A 155 -17.81 -2.37 -5.85
CA CYS A 155 -18.09 -3.75 -5.46
C CYS A 155 -19.59 -4.10 -5.49
N SER A 156 -20.48 -3.11 -5.46
CA SER A 156 -21.94 -3.30 -5.50
C SER A 156 -22.51 -3.35 -6.93
N GLN A 157 -21.68 -3.17 -7.96
CA GLN A 157 -22.14 -3.30 -9.34
C GLN A 157 -22.48 -4.76 -9.65
N PRO A 158 -23.71 -5.05 -10.12
CA PRO A 158 -24.21 -6.42 -10.26
C PRO A 158 -23.58 -7.22 -11.40
N ASP A 159 -22.88 -6.57 -12.34
CA ASP A 159 -22.26 -7.25 -13.48
C ASP A 159 -20.75 -7.48 -13.27
N ALA A 160 -20.38 -8.76 -13.22
CA ALA A 160 -18.99 -9.19 -13.07
C ALA A 160 -18.10 -8.75 -14.24
N GLU A 161 -18.64 -8.66 -15.46
CA GLU A 161 -17.90 -8.22 -16.66
C GLU A 161 -17.44 -6.75 -16.58
N ASP A 162 -18.21 -5.87 -15.95
CA ASP A 162 -17.86 -4.46 -15.76
C ASP A 162 -16.72 -4.30 -14.73
N CYS A 163 -16.66 -5.18 -13.73
CA CYS A 163 -15.58 -5.24 -12.74
C CYS A 163 -14.25 -5.67 -13.40
N PHE A 164 -14.27 -6.69 -14.26
CA PHE A 164 -13.09 -7.13 -15.01
C PHE A 164 -12.57 -6.07 -16.00
N THR A 165 -13.48 -5.37 -16.66
CA THR A 165 -13.11 -4.30 -17.62
C THR A 165 -12.42 -3.13 -16.91
N LYS A 166 -12.84 -2.78 -15.69
CA LYS A 166 -12.18 -1.74 -14.88
C LYS A 166 -10.84 -2.18 -14.32
N GLN A 167 -10.74 -3.40 -13.80
CA GLN A 167 -9.46 -3.97 -13.33
C GLN A 167 -8.44 -4.11 -14.48
N SER A 168 -8.89 -4.39 -15.71
CA SER A 168 -7.99 -4.43 -16.87
C SER A 168 -7.43 -3.06 -17.27
N ASN A 169 -8.16 -1.98 -16.99
CA ASN A 169 -7.70 -0.61 -17.24
C ASN A 169 -6.71 -0.10 -16.18
N ASP A 170 -6.72 -0.70 -14.98
CA ASP A 170 -5.71 -0.43 -13.95
C ASP A 170 -4.34 -1.05 -14.28
N VAL A 171 -4.26 -1.90 -15.31
CA VAL A 171 -3.06 -2.66 -15.72
C VAL A 171 -2.40 -2.09 -16.98
N GLN A 172 -3.02 -1.15 -17.71
CA GLN A 172 -2.44 -0.58 -18.96
C GLN A 172 -1.51 0.62 -18.72
#